data_AF-A0A4Y7IC15-F1
#
_entry.id   AF-A0A4Y7IC15-F1
#
_cell.length_a   1.000
_cell.length_b   1.000
_cell.length_c   1.000
_cell.angle_alpha   90.00
_cell.angle_beta   90.00
_cell.angle_gamma   90.00
#
_symmetry.space_group_name_H-M   'P 1'
#
loop_
_entity.id
_entity.type
_entity.pdbx_description
1 polymer ?
#
loop_
_entity_poly.entity_id
_entity_poly.type
_entity_poly.pdbx_seq_one_letter_code
_entity_poly.pdbx_strand_id
1 'polypeptide(L)'
;MAYTSHILDLLKTLGFHQANATSISLGIDDLLTIPSKGWLVQDAEQQGLILEKHHHYGNVHTVEKLHQSIEIWYATSEYLRQEMNLNFKMTDPLNPVHIMSFSGARGNASQVHQVVGMRGLISDPEGQMIDLPIQSNLREGLSLTEYIISCYGARKGVVDTDVRTSNTGYLTRRLVEVVQHIVLRRTDCGTIRGISVSPRNGMMTEHIGIGLVNRFITFRAQPIYIRTPFTCRSTSRICRLCYGRSSTHGDLVELGEALGIIAGQSIGEPGTQLTLRTFHTGGVFTGGTAEHVRAPSNEKIKFNEDLVHPTRTRHGHPAFLCYIDLFVTIESQDIIHNVNIPPKSFLLVQNDQYVES
;
A
#
# COMPACT_ATOMS: atom_id res chain seq x y z
N MET A 1 -11.35 28.43 16.96
CA MET A 1 -9.91 28.10 16.82
C MET A 1 -9.16 28.18 18.14
N ALA A 2 -9.32 29.23 18.96
CA ALA A 2 -8.57 29.39 20.23
C ALA A 2 -8.73 28.23 21.25
N TYR A 3 -9.93 27.65 21.37
CA TYR A 3 -10.15 26.49 22.23
C TYR A 3 -9.42 25.24 21.73
N THR A 4 -9.46 24.98 20.42
CA THR A 4 -8.74 23.86 19.79
C THR A 4 -7.23 24.01 19.95
N SER A 5 -6.67 25.20 19.70
CA SER A 5 -5.23 25.44 19.89
C SER A 5 -4.81 25.26 21.35
N HIS A 6 -5.62 25.74 22.31
CA HIS A 6 -5.36 25.55 23.73
C HIS A 6 -5.36 24.06 24.14
N ILE A 7 -6.32 23.27 23.65
CA ILE A 7 -6.34 21.82 23.88
C ILE A 7 -5.08 21.16 23.30
N LEU A 8 -4.68 21.52 22.08
CA LEU A 8 -3.48 20.96 21.45
C LEU A 8 -2.22 21.29 22.25
N ASP A 9 -2.11 22.50 22.80
CA ASP A 9 -0.98 22.87 23.66
C ASP A 9 -0.97 22.12 25.00
N LEU A 10 -2.14 21.88 25.59
CA LEU A 10 -2.27 21.03 26.78
C LEU A 10 -1.85 19.59 26.48
N LEU A 11 -2.32 19.02 25.37
CA LEU A 11 -1.96 17.66 24.94
C LEU A 11 -0.46 17.55 24.67
N LYS A 12 0.14 18.55 24.01
CA LYS A 12 1.59 18.61 23.78
C LYS A 12 2.36 18.60 25.10
N THR A 13 1.97 19.44 26.05
CA THR A 13 2.66 19.57 27.35
C THR A 13 2.53 18.29 28.18
N LEU A 14 1.33 17.71 28.22
CA LEU A 14 1.08 16.42 28.87
C LEU A 14 1.90 15.30 28.22
N GLY A 15 1.92 15.26 26.88
CA GLY A 15 2.69 14.29 26.10
C GLY A 15 4.19 14.37 26.39
N PHE A 16 4.78 15.57 26.43
CA PHE A 16 6.19 15.75 26.78
C PHE A 16 6.50 15.35 28.22
N HIS A 17 5.64 15.72 29.17
CA HIS A 17 5.82 15.32 30.56
C HIS A 17 5.78 13.79 30.71
N GLN A 18 4.80 13.13 30.10
CA GLN A 18 4.67 11.69 30.18
C GLN A 18 5.80 10.97 29.44
N ALA A 19 6.21 11.46 28.26
CA ALA A 19 7.34 10.89 27.53
C ALA A 19 8.63 10.91 28.36
N ASN A 20 8.93 12.04 29.01
CA ASN A 20 10.06 12.14 29.92
C ASN A 20 9.92 11.21 31.13
N ALA A 21 8.74 11.13 31.75
CA ALA A 21 8.49 10.23 32.88
C ALA A 21 8.65 8.75 32.52
N THR A 22 8.22 8.35 31.31
CA THR A 22 8.39 6.98 30.82
C THR A 22 9.84 6.65 30.47
N SER A 23 10.66 7.65 30.14
CA SER A 23 12.11 7.50 29.87
C SER A 23 12.44 6.30 28.95
N ILE A 24 11.69 6.16 27.86
CA ILE A 24 11.90 5.06 26.89
C ILE A 24 13.31 5.17 26.31
N SER A 25 14.09 4.12 26.47
CA SER A 25 15.42 3.96 25.89
C SER A 25 15.42 2.82 24.87
N LEU A 26 16.47 2.74 24.05
CA LEU A 26 16.66 1.67 23.07
C LEU A 26 18.07 1.09 23.25
N GLY A 27 18.13 -0.20 23.58
CA GLY A 27 19.34 -0.99 23.68
C GLY A 27 19.42 -2.11 22.64
N ILE A 28 20.57 -2.78 22.59
CA ILE A 28 20.79 -3.96 21.74
C ILE A 28 19.93 -5.16 22.21
N ASP A 29 19.59 -5.21 23.50
CA ASP A 29 18.81 -6.28 24.11
C ASP A 29 17.33 -6.18 23.77
N ASP A 30 16.83 -4.98 23.45
CA ASP A 30 15.45 -4.75 23.04
C ASP A 30 15.15 -5.30 21.63
N LEU A 31 16.19 -5.54 20.83
CA LEU A 31 16.08 -6.03 19.45
C LEU A 31 15.88 -7.55 19.37
N LEU A 32 14.88 -8.09 20.05
CA LEU A 32 14.68 -9.54 20.23
C LEU A 32 14.52 -10.31 18.91
N THR A 33 15.51 -11.15 18.56
CA THR A 33 15.46 -11.99 17.37
C THR A 33 14.39 -13.06 17.49
N ILE A 34 13.79 -13.39 16.35
CA ILE A 34 12.66 -14.33 16.30
C ILE A 34 13.23 -15.76 16.32
N PRO A 35 12.84 -16.62 17.29
CA PRO A 35 13.36 -18.00 17.37
C PRO A 35 13.03 -18.84 16.12
N SER A 36 11.90 -18.55 15.46
CA SER A 36 11.47 -19.27 14.25
C SER A 36 12.32 -18.98 13.01
N LYS A 37 13.16 -17.93 13.04
CA LYS A 37 14.00 -17.55 11.90
C LYS A 37 14.90 -18.68 11.41
N GLY A 38 15.57 -19.37 12.32
CA GLY A 38 16.55 -20.39 11.94
C GLY A 38 15.97 -21.51 11.08
N TRP A 39 14.81 -22.05 11.48
CA TRP A 39 14.16 -23.12 10.72
C TRP A 39 13.53 -22.62 9.42
N LEU A 40 12.96 -21.40 9.40
CA LEU A 40 12.36 -20.81 8.20
C LEU A 40 13.37 -20.56 7.09
N VAL A 41 14.57 -20.09 7.46
CA VAL A 41 15.66 -19.89 6.51
C VAL A 41 16.15 -21.24 5.98
N GLN A 42 16.30 -22.24 6.84
CA GLN A 42 16.69 -23.60 6.43
C GLN A 42 15.67 -24.26 5.50
N ASP A 43 14.37 -24.09 5.77
CA ASP A 43 13.30 -24.58 4.90
C ASP A 43 13.36 -23.92 3.52
N ALA A 44 13.51 -22.60 3.46
CA ALA A 44 13.67 -21.86 2.21
C ALA A 44 14.91 -22.31 1.41
N GLU A 45 16.04 -22.56 2.08
CA GLU A 45 17.26 -23.09 1.45
C GLU A 45 17.04 -24.51 0.88
N GLN A 46 16.34 -25.37 1.62
CA GLN A 46 16.00 -26.72 1.14
C GLN A 46 15.10 -26.68 -0.10
N GLN A 47 14.10 -25.80 -0.12
CA GLN A 47 13.25 -25.58 -1.29
C GLN A 47 14.08 -25.07 -2.47
N GLY A 48 15.04 -24.16 -2.22
CA GLY A 48 16.00 -23.70 -3.22
C GLY A 48 16.81 -24.84 -3.84
N LEU A 49 17.33 -25.77 -3.03
CA LEU A 49 18.07 -26.94 -3.52
C LEU A 49 17.20 -27.88 -4.38
N ILE A 50 15.92 -28.05 -4.03
CA ILE A 50 14.98 -28.85 -4.83
C ILE A 50 14.73 -28.18 -6.19
N LEU A 51 14.56 -26.86 -6.20
CA LEU A 51 14.45 -26.06 -7.42
C LEU A 51 15.68 -26.20 -8.33
N GLU A 52 16.88 -26.21 -7.76
CA GLU A 52 18.11 -26.43 -8.54
C GLU A 52 18.14 -27.82 -9.19
N LYS A 53 17.70 -28.85 -8.47
CA LYS A 53 17.59 -30.21 -9.04
C LYS A 53 16.60 -30.25 -10.19
N HIS A 54 15.42 -29.65 -10.04
CA HIS A 54 14.41 -29.60 -11.11
C HIS A 54 14.89 -28.83 -12.34
N HIS A 55 15.66 -27.76 -12.14
CA HIS A 55 16.30 -27.05 -13.24
C HIS A 55 17.35 -27.93 -13.93
N HIS A 56 18.19 -28.65 -13.16
CA HIS A 56 19.20 -29.53 -13.72
C HIS A 56 18.61 -30.69 -14.53
N TYR A 57 17.45 -31.20 -14.11
CA TYR A 57 16.69 -32.22 -14.85
C TYR A 57 15.92 -31.66 -16.07
N GLY A 58 15.92 -30.35 -16.30
CA GLY A 58 15.26 -29.72 -17.44
C GLY A 58 13.74 -29.51 -17.27
N ASN A 59 13.21 -29.65 -16.06
CA ASN A 59 11.77 -29.50 -15.79
C ASN A 59 11.33 -28.02 -15.69
N VAL A 60 12.26 -27.13 -15.35
CA VAL A 60 12.00 -25.71 -15.04
C VAL A 60 12.99 -24.83 -15.82
N HIS A 61 12.47 -23.80 -16.49
CA HIS A 61 13.30 -22.83 -17.22
C HIS A 61 14.06 -21.90 -16.27
N THR A 62 15.16 -21.29 -16.71
CA THR A 62 15.97 -20.35 -15.88
C THR A 62 15.16 -19.20 -15.30
N VAL A 63 14.29 -18.59 -16.13
CA VAL A 63 13.39 -17.49 -15.73
C VAL A 63 12.36 -17.95 -14.69
N GLU A 64 11.82 -19.16 -14.84
CA GLU A 64 10.85 -19.73 -13.89
C GLU A 64 11.52 -20.04 -12.54
N LYS A 65 12.75 -20.58 -12.58
CA LYS A 65 13.58 -20.80 -11.37
C LYS A 65 13.77 -19.49 -10.61
N LEU A 66 14.14 -18.42 -11.31
CA LEU A 66 14.36 -17.10 -10.70
C LEU A 66 13.10 -16.58 -10.01
N HIS A 67 11.94 -16.62 -10.69
CA HIS A 67 10.68 -16.18 -10.09
C HIS A 67 10.25 -17.03 -8.89
N GLN A 68 10.43 -18.35 -8.95
CA GLN A 68 10.13 -19.25 -7.82
C GLN A 68 11.04 -18.97 -6.62
N SER A 69 12.34 -18.77 -6.85
CA SER A 69 13.30 -18.40 -5.80
C SER A 69 12.90 -17.09 -5.11
N ILE A 70 12.61 -16.05 -5.89
CA ILE A 70 12.15 -14.75 -5.38
C ILE A 70 10.88 -14.89 -4.54
N GLU A 71 9.91 -15.70 -4.99
CA GLU A 71 8.65 -15.86 -4.28
C GLU A 71 8.81 -16.62 -2.95
N ILE A 72 9.64 -17.67 -2.91
CA ILE A 72 9.95 -18.40 -1.67
C ILE A 72 10.55 -17.45 -0.65
N TRP A 73 11.60 -16.72 -1.02
CA TRP A 73 12.26 -15.78 -0.11
C TRP A 73 11.37 -14.62 0.31
N TYR A 74 10.51 -14.14 -0.59
CA TYR A 74 9.50 -13.14 -0.27
C TYR A 74 8.48 -13.68 0.74
N ALA A 75 7.94 -14.88 0.51
CA ALA A 75 6.96 -15.51 1.40
C ALA A 75 7.55 -15.77 2.79
N THR A 76 8.79 -16.27 2.86
CA THR A 76 9.51 -16.48 4.13
C THR A 76 9.75 -15.16 4.86
N SER A 77 10.15 -14.11 4.15
CA SER A 77 10.32 -12.77 4.73
C SER A 77 9.01 -12.19 5.26
N GLU A 78 7.92 -12.35 4.52
CA GLU A 78 6.60 -11.85 4.91
C GLU A 78 6.02 -12.62 6.10
N TYR A 79 6.21 -13.94 6.14
CA TYR A 79 5.84 -14.78 7.28
C TYR A 79 6.60 -14.35 8.54
N LEU A 80 7.93 -14.17 8.44
CA LEU A 80 8.73 -13.65 9.56
C LEU A 80 8.24 -12.28 10.04
N ARG A 81 7.86 -11.40 9.11
CA ARG A 81 7.34 -10.08 9.45
C ARG A 81 6.03 -10.17 10.25
N GLN A 82 5.15 -11.11 9.90
CA GLN A 82 3.90 -11.33 10.62
C GLN A 82 4.11 -11.95 12.00
N GLU A 83 4.95 -12.99 12.08
CA GLU A 83 5.36 -13.63 13.33
C GLU A 83 5.97 -12.63 14.32
N MET A 84 6.82 -11.73 13.84
CA MET A 84 7.41 -10.66 14.66
C MET A 84 6.35 -9.82 15.39
N ASN A 85 5.30 -9.42 14.67
CA ASN A 85 4.24 -8.58 15.22
C ASN A 85 3.43 -9.31 16.30
N LEU A 86 3.30 -10.63 16.17
CA LEU A 86 2.66 -11.49 17.18
C LEU A 86 3.59 -11.69 18.38
N ASN A 87 4.88 -11.94 18.14
CA ASN A 87 5.88 -12.17 19.17
C ASN A 87 6.00 -10.97 20.12
N PHE A 88 6.11 -9.74 19.60
CA PHE A 88 6.13 -8.55 20.46
C PHE A 88 4.87 -8.43 21.34
N LYS A 89 3.69 -8.80 20.84
CA LYS A 89 2.45 -8.75 21.63
C LYS A 89 2.37 -9.85 22.69
N MET A 90 2.97 -11.00 22.45
CA MET A 90 2.90 -12.15 23.35
C MET A 90 4.00 -12.15 24.40
N THR A 91 5.22 -11.76 24.03
CA THR A 91 6.41 -11.88 24.88
C THR A 91 6.63 -10.65 25.73
N ASP A 92 6.67 -9.46 25.12
CA ASP A 92 6.86 -8.20 25.85
C ASP A 92 6.17 -7.02 25.15
N PRO A 93 4.91 -6.73 25.52
CA PRO A 93 4.17 -5.58 25.00
C PRO A 93 4.80 -4.23 25.36
N LEU A 94 5.67 -4.19 26.37
CA LEU A 94 6.32 -2.97 26.84
C LEU A 94 7.69 -2.74 26.19
N ASN A 95 8.08 -3.58 25.23
CA ASN A 95 9.32 -3.41 24.50
C ASN A 95 9.36 -2.02 23.80
N PRO A 96 10.43 -1.22 24.00
CA PRO A 96 10.57 0.10 23.39
C PRO A 96 10.39 0.13 21.87
N VAL A 97 10.91 -0.87 21.16
CA VAL A 97 10.80 -1.02 19.70
C VAL A 97 9.34 -1.20 19.29
N HIS A 98 8.61 -2.02 20.05
CA HIS A 98 7.18 -2.24 19.84
C HIS A 98 6.40 -0.94 20.09
N ILE A 99 6.62 -0.29 21.24
CA ILE A 99 5.93 0.95 21.58
C ILE A 99 6.16 2.02 20.51
N MET A 100 7.40 2.26 20.08
CA MET A 100 7.72 3.32 19.11
C MET A 100 7.11 3.07 17.72
N SER A 101 7.18 1.82 17.23
CA SER A 101 6.71 1.47 15.89
C SER A 101 5.18 1.35 15.80
N PHE A 102 4.53 0.76 16.82
CA PHE A 102 3.08 0.53 16.80
C PHE A 102 2.25 1.71 17.32
N SER A 103 2.83 2.61 18.13
CA SER A 103 2.18 3.88 18.48
C SER A 103 2.09 4.86 17.29
N GLY A 104 2.79 4.59 16.20
CA GLY A 104 2.93 5.50 15.07
C GLY A 104 3.86 6.69 15.34
N ALA A 105 4.60 6.70 16.46
CA ALA A 105 5.53 7.75 16.78
C ALA A 105 6.73 7.77 15.82
N ARG A 106 7.42 6.64 15.66
CA ARG A 106 8.52 6.48 14.70
C ARG A 106 8.84 4.99 14.49
N GLY A 107 9.06 4.63 13.23
CA GLY A 107 9.37 3.26 12.86
C GLY A 107 8.17 2.60 12.18
N ASN A 108 8.43 1.85 11.11
CA ASN A 108 7.45 0.99 10.47
C ASN A 108 7.80 -0.48 10.75
N ALA A 109 6.82 -1.39 10.74
CA ALA A 109 7.03 -2.84 10.84
C ALA A 109 8.07 -3.35 9.84
N SER A 110 8.14 -2.79 8.62
CA SER A 110 9.18 -3.13 7.64
C SER A 110 10.59 -2.71 8.08
N GLN A 111 10.73 -1.60 8.83
CA GLN A 111 12.02 -1.16 9.36
C GLN A 111 12.44 -2.04 10.55
N VAL A 112 11.49 -2.39 11.42
CA VAL A 112 11.76 -3.34 12.52
C VAL A 112 12.15 -4.71 11.95
N HIS A 113 11.49 -5.17 10.88
CA HIS A 113 11.83 -6.40 10.16
C HIS A 113 13.28 -6.44 9.70
N GLN A 114 13.78 -5.34 9.13
CA GLN A 114 15.18 -5.25 8.67
C GLN A 114 16.18 -5.29 9.83
N VAL A 115 15.79 -4.81 11.02
CA VAL A 115 16.67 -4.79 12.19
C VAL A 115 16.74 -6.16 12.86
N VAL A 116 15.61 -6.86 12.95
CA VAL A 116 15.45 -8.00 13.86
C VAL A 116 15.05 -9.32 13.16
N GLY A 117 14.41 -9.23 12.00
CA GLY A 117 13.98 -10.38 11.19
C GLY A 117 15.04 -10.76 10.16
N MET A 118 14.88 -10.25 8.95
CA MET A 118 15.86 -10.37 7.85
C MET A 118 15.82 -9.10 6.99
N ARG A 119 16.91 -8.80 6.28
CA ARG A 119 16.91 -7.70 5.32
C ARG A 119 16.18 -8.05 4.03
N GLY A 120 16.17 -9.33 3.65
CA GLY A 120 15.35 -9.87 2.57
C GLY A 120 15.91 -9.58 1.18
N LEU A 121 15.02 -9.48 0.21
CA LEU A 121 15.36 -9.28 -1.20
C LEU A 121 15.59 -7.80 -1.54
N ILE A 122 16.56 -7.56 -2.41
CA ILE A 122 16.96 -6.23 -2.87
C ILE A 122 16.85 -6.15 -4.39
N SER A 123 16.48 -4.98 -4.89
CA SER A 123 16.50 -4.68 -6.32
C SER A 123 17.85 -4.15 -6.79
N ASP A 124 18.25 -4.53 -8.00
CA ASP A 124 19.40 -4.01 -8.71
C ASP A 124 19.19 -2.54 -9.19
N PRO A 125 20.22 -1.89 -9.75
CA PRO A 125 20.12 -0.56 -10.34
C PRO A 125 19.04 -0.44 -11.43
N GLU A 126 18.74 -1.51 -12.16
CA GLU A 126 17.74 -1.58 -13.22
C GLU A 126 16.31 -1.79 -12.67
N GLY A 127 16.15 -2.25 -11.43
CA GLY A 127 14.89 -2.52 -10.75
C GLY A 127 14.46 -3.99 -10.80
N GLN A 128 15.32 -4.88 -11.28
CA GLN A 128 15.13 -6.33 -11.21
C GLN A 128 15.54 -6.84 -9.83
N MET A 129 14.92 -7.95 -9.42
CA MET A 129 15.21 -8.55 -8.12
C MET A 129 16.48 -9.39 -8.20
N ILE A 130 17.39 -9.20 -7.25
CA ILE A 130 18.60 -10.01 -7.15
C ILE A 130 18.23 -11.35 -6.51
N ASP A 131 18.62 -12.46 -7.15
CA ASP A 131 18.34 -13.85 -6.72
C ASP A 131 19.05 -14.25 -5.40
N LEU A 132 19.93 -13.38 -4.88
CA LEU A 132 20.64 -13.60 -3.63
C LEU A 132 19.99 -12.77 -2.50
N PRO A 133 19.17 -13.38 -1.63
CA PRO A 133 18.55 -12.70 -0.50
C PRO A 133 19.58 -12.44 0.60
N ILE A 134 19.36 -11.37 1.37
CA ILE A 134 20.11 -11.09 2.59
C ILE A 134 19.35 -11.70 3.77
N GLN A 135 19.82 -12.86 4.21
CA GLN A 135 19.24 -13.62 5.32
C GLN A 135 19.53 -12.96 6.68
N SER A 136 20.69 -12.32 6.79
CA SER A 136 21.13 -11.66 8.01
C SER A 136 20.30 -10.40 8.31
N ASN A 137 20.16 -10.06 9.58
CA ASN A 137 19.55 -8.79 10.01
C ASN A 137 20.60 -7.80 10.53
N LEU A 138 20.20 -6.55 10.76
CA LEU A 138 21.16 -5.53 11.22
C LEU A 138 21.69 -5.78 12.63
N ARG A 139 20.96 -6.52 13.48
CA ARG A 139 21.45 -6.91 14.81
C ARG A 139 22.56 -7.96 14.73
N GLU A 140 22.40 -8.96 13.87
CA GLU A 140 23.38 -10.04 13.63
C GLU A 140 24.60 -9.53 12.87
N GLY A 141 24.42 -8.51 12.02
CA GLY A 141 25.45 -7.97 11.14
C GLY A 141 25.33 -8.52 9.73
N LEU A 142 25.96 -7.84 8.77
CA LEU A 142 25.97 -8.24 7.36
C LEU A 142 27.37 -8.68 6.95
N SER A 143 27.45 -9.74 6.14
CA SER A 143 28.68 -10.10 5.44
C SER A 143 29.09 -9.03 4.42
N LEU A 144 30.34 -9.07 3.95
CA LEU A 144 30.84 -8.14 2.93
C LEU A 144 29.98 -8.16 1.66
N THR A 145 29.59 -9.36 1.20
CA THR A 145 28.77 -9.53 0.00
C THR A 145 27.35 -8.97 0.19
N GLU A 146 26.70 -9.29 1.31
CA GLU A 146 25.37 -8.77 1.65
C GLU A 146 25.40 -7.23 1.77
N TYR A 147 26.43 -6.68 2.39
CA TYR A 147 26.60 -5.23 2.52
C TYR A 147 26.71 -4.55 1.16
N ILE A 148 27.56 -5.07 0.26
CA ILE A 148 27.74 -4.53 -1.10
C ILE A 148 26.44 -4.61 -1.91
N ILE A 149 25.72 -5.73 -1.85
CA ILE A 149 24.42 -5.89 -2.53
C ILE A 149 23.44 -4.84 -2.02
N SER A 150 23.39 -4.63 -0.70
CA SER A 150 22.53 -3.59 -0.14
C SER A 150 22.93 -2.17 -0.55
N CYS A 151 24.20 -1.90 -0.81
CA CYS A 151 24.63 -0.58 -1.26
C CYS A 151 24.06 -0.22 -2.63
N TYR A 152 23.86 -1.18 -3.55
CA TYR A 152 23.26 -0.92 -4.86
C TYR A 152 21.83 -0.40 -4.72
N GLY A 153 21.00 -1.12 -3.96
CA GLY A 153 19.61 -0.73 -3.70
C GLY A 153 19.51 0.63 -2.99
N ALA A 154 20.36 0.86 -1.98
CA ALA A 154 20.40 2.12 -1.26
C ALA A 154 20.83 3.30 -2.16
N ARG A 155 21.89 3.14 -2.97
CA ARG A 155 22.38 4.18 -3.88
C ARG A 155 21.34 4.55 -4.91
N LYS A 156 20.67 3.56 -5.52
CA LYS A 156 19.56 3.82 -6.45
C LYS A 156 18.46 4.63 -5.77
N GLY A 157 18.05 4.23 -4.56
CA GLY A 157 17.03 4.93 -3.78
C GLY A 157 17.35 6.41 -3.55
N VAL A 158 18.60 6.72 -3.16
CA VAL A 158 19.05 8.11 -2.97
C VAL A 158 19.06 8.88 -4.29
N VAL A 159 19.62 8.30 -5.35
CA VAL A 159 19.69 8.95 -6.67
C VAL A 159 18.30 9.20 -7.26
N ASP A 160 17.41 8.22 -7.20
CA ASP A 160 16.02 8.35 -7.67
C ASP A 160 15.26 9.42 -6.88
N THR A 161 15.53 9.51 -5.58
CA THR A 161 14.94 10.53 -4.72
C THR A 161 15.32 11.92 -5.19
N ASP A 162 16.60 12.18 -5.45
CA ASP A 162 17.09 13.49 -5.91
C ASP A 162 16.55 13.84 -7.30
N VAL A 163 16.64 12.92 -8.26
CA VAL A 163 16.20 13.14 -9.65
C VAL A 163 14.70 13.38 -9.73
N ARG A 164 13.90 12.55 -9.05
CA ARG A 164 12.44 12.65 -9.13
C ARG A 164 11.88 13.85 -8.37
N THR A 165 12.55 14.29 -7.29
CA THR A 165 12.21 15.53 -6.58
C THR A 165 12.31 16.76 -7.50
N SER A 166 13.30 16.78 -8.39
CA SER A 166 13.41 17.83 -9.41
C SER A 166 12.20 17.83 -10.36
N ASN A 167 11.80 16.64 -10.85
CA ASN A 167 10.67 16.50 -11.77
C ASN A 167 9.33 16.90 -11.13
N THR A 168 9.07 16.52 -9.88
CA THR A 168 7.85 16.91 -9.16
C THR A 168 7.83 18.40 -8.82
N GLY A 169 8.99 18.98 -8.48
CA GLY A 169 9.13 20.43 -8.32
C GLY A 169 8.82 21.20 -9.59
N TYR A 170 9.37 20.74 -10.73
CA TYR A 170 9.08 21.34 -12.04
C TYR A 170 7.60 21.22 -12.43
N LEU A 171 6.98 20.06 -12.18
CA LEU A 171 5.55 19.87 -12.39
C LEU A 171 4.73 20.86 -11.54
N THR A 172 5.07 21.02 -10.27
CA THR A 172 4.40 21.96 -9.36
C THR A 172 4.46 23.38 -9.90
N ARG A 173 5.64 23.82 -10.37
CA ARG A 173 5.80 25.12 -11.02
C ARG A 173 4.88 25.28 -12.22
N ARG A 174 4.85 24.29 -13.14
CA ARG A 174 3.98 24.34 -14.33
C ARG A 174 2.50 24.35 -13.98
N LEU A 175 2.09 23.56 -12.99
CA LEU A 175 0.72 23.57 -12.50
C LEU A 175 0.34 24.97 -12.03
N VAL A 176 1.14 25.56 -11.14
CA VAL A 176 0.94 26.91 -10.61
C VAL A 176 0.89 27.97 -11.71
N GLU A 177 1.79 27.92 -12.70
CA GLU A 177 1.79 28.85 -13.84
C GLU A 177 0.48 28.81 -14.65
N VAL A 178 -0.14 27.64 -14.80
CA VAL A 178 -1.43 27.47 -15.49
C VAL A 178 -2.58 27.95 -14.63
N VAL A 179 -2.61 27.63 -13.34
CA VAL A 179 -3.78 27.86 -12.47
C VAL A 179 -3.77 29.20 -11.73
N GLN A 180 -2.66 29.94 -11.71
CA GLN A 180 -2.50 31.18 -10.92
C GLN A 180 -3.58 32.25 -11.15
N HIS A 181 -4.21 32.26 -12.33
CA HIS A 181 -5.26 33.23 -12.67
C HIS A 181 -6.64 32.87 -12.09
N ILE A 182 -6.80 31.68 -11.49
CA ILE A 182 -8.06 31.20 -10.91
C ILE A 182 -8.23 31.80 -9.51
N VAL A 183 -9.06 32.83 -9.43
CA VAL A 183 -9.39 33.54 -8.18
C VAL A 183 -10.90 33.60 -7.99
N LEU A 184 -11.36 33.47 -6.73
CA LEU A 184 -12.77 33.57 -6.39
C LEU A 184 -13.23 35.04 -6.47
N ARG A 185 -14.17 35.37 -7.38
CA ARG A 185 -14.66 36.75 -7.54
C ARG A 185 -16.17 36.93 -7.42
N ARG A 186 -16.94 35.84 -7.46
CA ARG A 186 -18.40 35.88 -7.44
C ARG A 186 -18.96 34.83 -6.49
N THR A 187 -20.10 35.14 -5.88
CA THR A 187 -20.80 34.23 -4.97
C THR A 187 -21.52 33.11 -5.74
N ASP A 188 -22.36 33.45 -6.72
CA ASP A 188 -23.06 32.48 -7.57
C ASP A 188 -22.90 32.82 -9.07
N CYS A 189 -22.81 31.78 -9.90
CA CYS A 189 -22.84 31.88 -11.36
C CYS A 189 -24.20 31.49 -11.96
N GLY A 190 -25.18 31.10 -11.14
CA GLY A 190 -26.54 30.74 -11.56
C GLY A 190 -26.61 29.45 -12.38
N THR A 191 -25.58 28.60 -12.33
CA THR A 191 -25.59 27.31 -13.02
C THR A 191 -26.50 26.32 -12.29
N ILE A 192 -27.41 25.70 -13.03
CA ILE A 192 -28.20 24.54 -12.56
C ILE A 192 -27.51 23.21 -12.90
N ARG A 193 -26.41 23.25 -13.66
CA ARG A 193 -25.67 22.05 -14.06
C ARG A 193 -24.83 21.54 -12.89
N GLY A 194 -24.98 20.29 -12.53
CA GLY A 194 -24.19 19.60 -11.52
C GLY A 194 -23.72 18.23 -12.02
N ILE A 195 -22.78 17.64 -11.28
CA ILE A 195 -22.35 16.26 -11.50
C ILE A 195 -23.12 15.37 -10.52
N SER A 196 -23.64 14.26 -11.02
CA SER A 196 -24.32 13.26 -10.21
C SER A 196 -23.29 12.43 -9.44
N VAL A 197 -23.38 12.43 -8.10
CA VAL A 197 -22.52 11.65 -7.22
C VAL A 197 -23.37 10.63 -6.49
N SER A 198 -23.07 9.36 -6.71
CA SER A 198 -23.63 8.22 -5.99
C SER A 198 -22.66 7.78 -4.89
N PRO A 199 -23.14 7.43 -3.69
CA PRO A 199 -22.29 6.81 -2.67
C PRO A 199 -21.84 5.43 -3.16
N ARG A 200 -20.61 5.33 -3.70
CA ARG A 200 -19.97 4.04 -3.92
C ARG A 200 -19.38 3.56 -2.60
N ASN A 201 -19.64 2.30 -2.25
CA ASN A 201 -19.04 1.63 -1.10
C ASN A 201 -17.51 1.80 -1.14
N GLY A 202 -16.96 2.56 -0.18
CA GLY A 202 -15.51 2.56 0.09
C GLY A 202 -14.77 3.91 -0.02
N MET A 203 -15.36 4.98 -0.58
CA MET A 203 -14.69 6.30 -0.60
C MET A 203 -15.58 7.37 0.06
N MET A 204 -15.26 7.68 1.32
CA MET A 204 -15.85 8.78 2.07
C MET A 204 -15.40 10.12 1.46
N THR A 205 -16.33 10.90 0.93
CA THR A 205 -16.13 12.35 0.75
C THR A 205 -16.46 13.04 2.07
N GLU A 206 -15.44 13.27 2.91
CA GLU A 206 -15.54 13.88 4.26
C GLU A 206 -16.04 15.34 4.26
N HIS A 207 -16.23 15.97 3.10
CA HIS A 207 -16.39 17.43 3.00
C HIS A 207 -17.83 17.93 2.81
N ILE A 208 -18.80 17.05 2.57
CA ILE A 208 -20.22 17.38 2.77
C ILE A 208 -20.43 17.21 4.28
N GLY A 209 -20.98 18.23 4.97
CA GLY A 209 -21.00 18.26 6.44
C GLY A 209 -21.34 16.90 7.05
N ILE A 210 -20.46 16.40 7.93
CA ILE A 210 -20.42 15.02 8.44
C ILE A 210 -21.81 14.50 8.88
N GLY A 211 -22.64 15.37 9.48
CA GLY A 211 -24.01 15.02 9.88
C GLY A 211 -25.00 14.77 8.73
N LEU A 212 -24.84 15.44 7.59
CA LEU A 212 -25.68 15.22 6.41
C LEU A 212 -25.28 13.95 5.66
N VAL A 213 -23.97 13.70 5.49
CA VAL A 213 -23.47 12.48 4.83
C VAL A 213 -23.89 11.22 5.60
N ASN A 214 -23.74 11.24 6.92
CA ASN A 214 -24.17 10.12 7.77
C ASN A 214 -25.66 9.85 7.61
N ARG A 215 -26.51 10.89 7.54
CA ARG A 215 -27.94 10.71 7.25
C ARG A 215 -28.18 10.14 5.85
N PHE A 216 -27.48 10.59 4.81
CA PHE A 216 -27.65 10.10 3.45
C PHE A 216 -27.25 8.62 3.28
N ILE A 217 -26.19 8.18 3.95
CA ILE A 217 -25.76 6.78 3.93
C ILE A 217 -26.80 5.89 4.60
N THR A 218 -27.34 6.31 5.75
CA THR A 218 -28.39 5.57 6.46
C THR A 218 -29.66 5.38 5.61
N PHE A 219 -30.00 6.35 4.75
CA PHE A 219 -31.21 6.32 3.95
C PHE A 219 -31.06 5.70 2.54
N ARG A 220 -29.88 5.15 2.16
CA ARG A 220 -29.62 4.61 0.80
C ARG A 220 -30.19 5.52 -0.31
N ALA A 221 -29.97 6.81 -0.18
CA ALA A 221 -30.65 7.79 -1.00
C ALA A 221 -30.12 7.81 -2.45
N GLN A 222 -31.01 8.18 -3.36
CA GLN A 222 -30.76 8.41 -4.79
C GLN A 222 -29.54 9.30 -5.05
N PRO A 223 -28.93 9.21 -6.25
CA PRO A 223 -27.75 10.01 -6.59
C PRO A 223 -28.01 11.52 -6.47
N ILE A 224 -27.07 12.23 -5.85
CA ILE A 224 -27.19 13.67 -5.56
C ILE A 224 -26.47 14.47 -6.63
N TYR A 225 -27.09 15.54 -7.10
CA TYR A 225 -26.43 16.48 -8.01
C TYR A 225 -25.68 17.55 -7.21
N ILE A 226 -24.36 17.57 -7.33
CA ILE A 226 -23.50 18.59 -6.72
C ILE A 226 -23.00 19.58 -7.76
N ARG A 227 -22.91 20.86 -7.37
CA ARG A 227 -22.22 21.87 -8.18
C ARG A 227 -20.72 21.61 -8.12
N THR A 228 -20.03 21.85 -9.24
CA THR A 228 -18.59 21.63 -9.34
C THR A 228 -17.91 22.78 -10.06
N PRO A 229 -16.59 22.96 -9.89
CA PRO A 229 -15.81 23.90 -10.68
C PRO A 229 -15.95 23.67 -12.20
N PHE A 230 -16.09 22.40 -12.63
CA PHE A 230 -16.24 22.01 -14.03
C PHE A 230 -17.51 22.55 -14.70
N THR A 231 -18.61 22.67 -13.95
CA THR A 231 -19.89 23.13 -14.51
C THR A 231 -20.13 24.63 -14.35
N CYS A 232 -19.14 25.36 -13.79
CA CYS A 232 -19.22 26.79 -13.54
C CYS A 232 -19.35 27.57 -14.86
N ARG A 233 -20.28 28.53 -14.91
CA ARG A 233 -20.52 29.38 -16.09
C ARG A 233 -19.62 30.61 -16.17
N SER A 234 -18.75 30.80 -15.18
CA SER A 234 -17.91 31.98 -15.13
C SER A 234 -16.62 31.73 -15.94
N THR A 235 -16.43 32.45 -17.03
CA THR A 235 -15.21 32.36 -17.85
C THR A 235 -13.98 32.71 -17.01
N SER A 236 -13.00 31.80 -16.96
CA SER A 236 -11.72 31.87 -16.24
C SER A 236 -11.80 32.05 -14.71
N ARG A 237 -12.94 31.73 -14.07
CA ARG A 237 -13.22 32.06 -12.67
C ARG A 237 -14.14 31.00 -12.04
N ILE A 238 -13.90 30.63 -10.79
CA ILE A 238 -14.80 29.75 -10.03
C ILE A 238 -15.64 30.62 -9.07
N CYS A 239 -16.94 30.35 -8.96
CA CYS A 239 -17.80 31.03 -7.98
C CYS A 239 -17.86 30.28 -6.64
N ARG A 240 -18.23 30.99 -5.57
CA ARG A 240 -18.27 30.46 -4.19
C ARG A 240 -19.11 29.19 -4.08
N LEU A 241 -20.27 29.15 -4.73
CA LEU A 241 -21.18 28.00 -4.66
C LEU A 241 -20.75 26.81 -5.55
N CYS A 242 -19.90 27.02 -6.55
CA CYS A 242 -19.33 25.93 -7.36
C CYS A 242 -18.10 25.31 -6.70
N TYR A 243 -17.37 26.06 -5.86
CA TYR A 243 -16.25 25.55 -5.09
C TYR A 243 -16.70 24.97 -3.73
N GLY A 244 -17.52 25.73 -2.99
CA GLY A 244 -18.05 25.34 -1.70
C GLY A 244 -17.21 25.85 -0.52
N ARG A 245 -16.84 24.94 0.37
CA ARG A 245 -16.14 25.23 1.64
C ARG A 245 -14.62 25.26 1.46
N SER A 246 -13.95 26.10 2.22
CA SER A 246 -12.49 26.07 2.34
C SER A 246 -12.07 24.91 3.24
N SER A 247 -11.03 24.20 2.84
CA SER A 247 -10.44 23.11 3.63
C SER A 247 -9.72 23.63 4.89
N THR A 248 -9.34 24.91 4.94
CA THR A 248 -8.56 25.50 6.04
C THR A 248 -9.44 26.05 7.16
N HIS A 249 -10.56 26.69 6.83
CA HIS A 249 -11.39 27.42 7.80
C HIS A 249 -12.74 26.75 8.06
N GLY A 250 -13.13 25.71 7.31
CA GLY A 250 -14.41 25.00 7.48
C GLY A 250 -15.66 25.81 7.06
N ASP A 251 -15.49 27.10 6.76
CA ASP A 251 -16.52 28.00 6.24
C ASP A 251 -16.50 28.07 4.70
N LEU A 252 -17.46 28.78 4.12
CA LEU A 252 -17.47 29.04 2.68
C LEU A 252 -16.26 29.91 2.30
N VAL A 253 -15.65 29.62 1.15
CA VAL A 253 -14.49 30.35 0.63
C VAL A 253 -14.76 31.84 0.48
N GLU A 254 -13.77 32.66 0.82
CA GLU A 254 -13.90 34.13 0.76
C GLU A 254 -13.67 34.68 -0.66
N LEU A 255 -14.31 35.81 -0.97
CA LEU A 255 -14.07 36.53 -2.21
C LEU A 255 -12.64 37.09 -2.20
N GLY A 256 -11.88 36.83 -3.26
CA GLY A 256 -10.48 37.20 -3.39
C GLY A 256 -9.49 36.05 -3.19
N GLU A 257 -9.94 34.89 -2.71
CA GLU A 257 -9.07 33.75 -2.45
C GLU A 257 -8.49 33.15 -3.76
N ALA A 258 -7.17 32.92 -3.78
CA ALA A 258 -6.43 32.42 -4.93
C ALA A 258 -6.50 30.89 -5.02
N LEU A 259 -7.71 30.38 -5.30
CA LEU A 259 -8.01 28.95 -5.36
C LEU A 259 -7.09 28.15 -6.29
N GLY A 260 -6.64 28.74 -7.39
CA GLY A 260 -5.69 28.10 -8.30
C GLY A 260 -4.37 27.77 -7.61
N ILE A 261 -3.78 28.73 -6.91
CA ILE A 261 -2.50 28.53 -6.21
C ILE A 261 -2.64 27.45 -5.15
N ILE A 262 -3.71 27.50 -4.37
CA ILE A 262 -4.02 26.49 -3.34
C ILE A 262 -4.11 25.11 -3.99
N ALA A 263 -4.88 24.95 -5.07
CA ALA A 263 -5.02 23.67 -5.77
C ALA A 263 -3.69 23.16 -6.36
N GLY A 264 -2.89 24.05 -6.95
CA GLY A 264 -1.57 23.70 -7.49
C GLY A 264 -0.62 23.18 -6.41
N GLN A 265 -0.59 23.84 -5.25
CA GLN A 265 0.22 23.42 -4.10
C GLN A 265 -0.30 22.13 -3.46
N SER A 266 -1.62 21.98 -3.29
CA SER A 266 -2.23 20.77 -2.74
C SER A 266 -1.98 19.51 -3.58
N ILE A 267 -1.56 19.66 -4.84
CA ILE A 267 -1.11 18.54 -5.67
C ILE A 267 0.42 18.41 -5.64
N GLY A 268 1.13 19.54 -5.79
CA GLY A 268 2.57 19.55 -5.98
C GLY A 268 3.39 19.21 -4.73
N GLU A 269 3.03 19.78 -3.58
CA GLU A 269 3.73 19.51 -2.31
C GLU A 269 3.61 18.03 -1.92
N PRO A 270 2.41 17.41 -1.86
CA PRO A 270 2.30 15.98 -1.56
C PRO A 270 3.01 15.11 -2.60
N GLY A 271 2.96 15.46 -3.89
CA GLY A 271 3.68 14.71 -4.92
C GLY A 271 5.21 14.69 -4.70
N THR A 272 5.76 15.82 -4.28
CA THR A 272 7.18 15.94 -3.93
C THR A 272 7.51 15.15 -2.66
N GLN A 273 6.65 15.24 -1.64
CA GLN A 273 6.82 14.51 -0.38
C GLN A 273 6.73 12.98 -0.55
N LEU A 274 5.80 12.49 -1.38
CA LEU A 274 5.66 11.06 -1.67
C LEU A 274 6.90 10.50 -2.36
N THR A 275 7.49 11.29 -3.26
CA THR A 275 8.73 10.93 -3.96
C THR A 275 9.90 10.79 -2.98
N LEU A 276 10.02 11.75 -2.04
CA LEU A 276 11.02 11.67 -0.97
C LEU A 276 10.81 10.46 -0.06
N ARG A 277 9.54 10.09 0.21
CA ARG A 277 9.20 9.07 1.21
C ARG A 277 9.23 7.63 0.71
N THR A 278 9.13 7.39 -0.59
CA THR A 278 8.93 6.04 -1.14
C THR A 278 10.23 5.29 -1.45
N PHE A 279 11.33 5.99 -1.74
CA PHE A 279 12.53 5.36 -2.28
C PHE A 279 13.75 5.34 -1.34
N HIS A 280 13.64 5.90 -0.13
CA HIS A 280 14.73 5.89 0.85
C HIS A 280 14.77 4.60 1.72
N THR A 281 13.92 3.61 1.45
CA THR A 281 13.86 2.32 2.19
C THR A 281 14.99 1.35 1.83
N GLY A 282 16.06 1.82 1.19
CA GLY A 282 17.28 1.03 0.96
C GLY A 282 17.16 -0.05 -0.10
N GLY A 283 16.19 0.05 -1.01
CA GLY A 283 15.97 -0.92 -2.09
C GLY A 283 15.39 -2.27 -1.64
N VAL A 284 14.91 -2.36 -0.38
CA VAL A 284 14.24 -3.56 0.13
C VAL A 284 12.85 -3.65 -0.48
N PHE A 285 12.57 -4.78 -1.11
CA PHE A 285 11.31 -5.00 -1.80
C PHE A 285 10.18 -5.31 -0.81
N THR A 286 9.15 -4.47 -0.84
CA THR A 286 7.86 -4.71 -0.18
C THR A 286 6.75 -4.61 -1.21
N GLY A 287 6.87 -5.33 -2.33
CA GLY A 287 5.76 -5.44 -3.28
C GLY A 287 4.60 -6.20 -2.63
N GLY A 288 3.38 -5.92 -3.06
CA GLY A 288 2.20 -6.67 -2.59
C GLY A 288 2.14 -8.06 -3.22
N THR A 289 1.76 -9.06 -2.44
CA THR A 289 1.30 -10.35 -2.93
C THR A 289 0.14 -10.12 -3.89
N ALA A 290 0.08 -10.88 -4.99
CA ALA A 290 -1.14 -10.92 -5.79
C ALA A 290 -2.31 -11.31 -4.86
N GLU A 291 -3.46 -10.66 -4.99
CA GLU A 291 -4.63 -11.03 -4.21
C GLU A 291 -5.04 -12.46 -4.58
N HIS A 292 -4.94 -13.37 -3.60
CA HIS A 292 -5.37 -14.75 -3.78
C HIS A 292 -6.82 -14.86 -3.32
N VAL A 293 -7.69 -15.27 -4.22
CA VAL A 293 -9.05 -15.69 -3.86
C VAL A 293 -8.96 -17.15 -3.42
N ARG A 294 -9.19 -17.41 -2.13
CA ARG A 294 -9.27 -18.76 -1.59
C ARG A 294 -10.70 -19.28 -1.65
N ALA A 295 -10.85 -20.59 -1.78
CA ALA A 295 -12.15 -21.23 -1.65
C ALA A 295 -12.71 -20.96 -0.22
N PRO A 296 -14.00 -20.61 -0.07
CA PRO A 296 -14.61 -20.36 1.24
C PRO A 296 -14.92 -21.65 2.03
N SER A 297 -14.94 -22.81 1.37
CA SER A 297 -15.28 -24.14 1.91
C SER A 297 -14.47 -25.24 1.21
N ASN A 298 -14.34 -26.40 1.88
CA ASN A 298 -13.57 -27.55 1.40
C ASN A 298 -14.38 -28.43 0.43
N GLU A 299 -14.47 -28.04 -0.84
CA GLU A 299 -15.48 -28.61 -1.75
C GLU A 299 -15.00 -28.70 -3.21
N LYS A 300 -15.83 -29.31 -4.06
CA LYS A 300 -15.56 -29.42 -5.49
C LYS A 300 -15.89 -28.12 -6.20
N ILE A 301 -14.95 -27.70 -7.04
CA ILE A 301 -15.07 -26.50 -7.86
C ILE A 301 -15.49 -26.88 -9.27
N LYS A 302 -16.54 -26.22 -9.77
CA LYS A 302 -17.00 -26.34 -11.15
C LYS A 302 -16.93 -25.00 -11.86
N PHE A 303 -16.46 -25.02 -13.10
CA PHE A 303 -16.46 -23.86 -13.98
C PHE A 303 -16.53 -24.30 -15.44
N ASN A 304 -16.85 -23.37 -16.34
CA ASN A 304 -16.92 -23.67 -17.76
C ASN A 304 -15.50 -23.75 -18.36
N GLU A 305 -15.08 -24.94 -18.77
CA GLU A 305 -13.77 -25.20 -19.37
C GLU A 305 -13.55 -24.46 -20.70
N ASP A 306 -14.62 -24.19 -21.47
CA ASP A 306 -14.53 -23.53 -22.78
C ASP A 306 -14.08 -22.06 -22.67
N LEU A 307 -14.21 -21.47 -21.48
CA LEU A 307 -13.91 -20.06 -21.22
C LEU A 307 -12.49 -19.83 -20.68
N VAL A 308 -11.72 -20.89 -20.52
CA VAL A 308 -10.39 -20.83 -19.92
C VAL A 308 -9.35 -21.49 -20.82
N HIS A 309 -8.14 -20.94 -20.83
CA HIS A 309 -7.04 -21.51 -21.64
C HIS A 309 -5.92 -22.04 -20.76
N PRO A 310 -5.41 -23.25 -21.02
CA PRO A 310 -4.27 -23.78 -20.30
C PRO A 310 -3.05 -22.89 -20.57
N THR A 311 -2.45 -22.40 -19.50
CA THR A 311 -1.25 -21.59 -19.51
C THR A 311 -0.33 -22.07 -18.40
N ARG A 312 0.90 -21.57 -18.37
CA ARG A 312 1.76 -21.69 -17.19
C ARG A 312 1.75 -20.38 -16.43
N THR A 313 1.76 -20.46 -15.11
CA THR A 313 1.99 -19.28 -14.27
C THR A 313 3.40 -18.76 -14.51
N ARG A 314 3.70 -17.56 -13.98
CA ARG A 314 5.08 -17.01 -13.95
C ARG A 314 6.08 -17.92 -13.22
N HIS A 315 5.59 -18.95 -12.52
CA HIS A 315 6.34 -19.95 -11.76
C HIS A 315 6.40 -21.32 -12.46
N GLY A 316 5.88 -21.45 -13.68
CA GLY A 316 5.91 -22.72 -14.41
C GLY A 316 4.87 -23.75 -13.94
N HIS A 317 3.97 -23.42 -13.01
CA HIS A 317 2.85 -24.29 -12.63
C HIS A 317 1.75 -24.25 -13.70
N PRO A 318 1.09 -25.39 -13.99
CA PRO A 318 -0.06 -25.40 -14.87
C PRO A 318 -1.21 -24.59 -14.24
N ALA A 319 -1.81 -23.71 -15.02
CA ALA A 319 -2.94 -22.87 -14.63
C ALA A 319 -3.86 -22.65 -15.82
N PHE A 320 -5.05 -22.10 -15.56
CA PHE A 320 -5.97 -21.69 -16.61
C PHE A 320 -6.18 -20.17 -16.59
N LEU A 321 -6.06 -19.53 -17.75
CA LEU A 321 -6.26 -18.08 -17.89
C LEU A 321 -7.69 -17.77 -18.35
N CYS A 322 -8.37 -16.90 -17.62
CA CYS A 322 -9.69 -16.37 -18.00
C CYS A 322 -9.52 -15.09 -18.82
N TYR A 323 -10.10 -15.01 -20.03
CA TYR A 323 -10.14 -13.74 -20.80
C TYR A 323 -11.37 -12.90 -20.52
N ILE A 324 -12.44 -13.52 -20.03
CA ILE A 324 -13.72 -12.90 -19.67
C ILE A 324 -14.06 -13.20 -18.21
N ASP A 325 -15.07 -12.51 -17.67
CA ASP A 325 -15.62 -12.80 -16.35
C ASP A 325 -16.07 -14.27 -16.30
N LEU A 326 -15.53 -15.03 -15.35
CA LEU A 326 -15.85 -16.44 -15.16
C LEU A 326 -16.60 -16.63 -13.85
N PHE A 327 -17.76 -17.28 -13.93
CA PHE A 327 -18.48 -17.75 -12.76
C PHE A 327 -17.95 -19.11 -12.34
N VAL A 328 -17.41 -19.17 -11.12
CA VAL A 328 -16.97 -20.40 -10.49
C VAL A 328 -18.02 -20.80 -9.45
N THR A 329 -18.58 -21.99 -9.62
CA THR A 329 -19.56 -22.58 -8.71
C THR A 329 -18.85 -23.54 -7.77
N ILE A 330 -19.05 -23.36 -6.46
CA ILE A 330 -18.55 -24.25 -5.41
C ILE A 330 -19.78 -24.94 -4.82
N GLU A 331 -19.87 -26.25 -5.01
CA GLU A 331 -21.02 -27.06 -4.59
C GLU A 331 -20.80 -27.64 -3.19
N SER A 332 -21.54 -27.13 -2.22
CA SER A 332 -21.71 -27.75 -0.89
C SER A 332 -22.90 -28.68 -0.86
N GLN A 333 -22.90 -29.60 0.11
CA GLN A 333 -24.00 -30.55 0.34
C GLN A 333 -25.37 -29.85 0.48
N ASP A 334 -25.43 -28.56 0.88
CA ASP A 334 -26.67 -27.78 0.98
C ASP A 334 -26.60 -26.33 0.41
N ILE A 335 -25.43 -25.84 -0.07
CA ILE A 335 -25.22 -24.43 -0.47
C ILE A 335 -24.38 -24.34 -1.76
N ILE A 336 -24.86 -23.57 -2.75
CA ILE A 336 -24.10 -23.25 -3.97
C ILE A 336 -23.50 -21.85 -3.81
N HIS A 337 -22.17 -21.76 -3.75
CA HIS A 337 -21.45 -20.50 -3.74
C HIS A 337 -20.97 -20.15 -5.15
N ASN A 338 -21.44 -19.01 -5.67
CA ASN A 338 -20.98 -18.48 -6.96
C ASN A 338 -19.99 -17.34 -6.73
N VAL A 339 -18.77 -17.54 -7.19
CA VAL A 339 -17.70 -16.53 -7.16
C VAL A 339 -17.48 -16.02 -8.58
N ASN A 340 -17.51 -14.70 -8.76
CA ASN A 340 -17.16 -14.08 -10.03
C ASN A 340 -15.65 -13.79 -10.08
N ILE A 341 -14.96 -14.36 -11.06
CA ILE A 341 -13.53 -14.17 -11.28
C ILE A 341 -13.34 -13.18 -12.44
N PRO A 342 -12.66 -12.04 -12.21
CA PRO A 342 -12.49 -11.02 -13.24
C PRO A 342 -11.58 -11.50 -14.39
N PRO A 343 -11.64 -10.87 -15.57
CA PRO A 343 -10.78 -11.20 -16.69
C PRO A 343 -9.30 -11.01 -16.35
N LYS A 344 -8.45 -11.79 -17.01
CA LYS A 344 -6.99 -11.88 -16.82
C LYS A 344 -6.55 -12.48 -15.48
N SER A 345 -7.43 -13.17 -14.78
CA SER A 345 -7.10 -13.95 -13.58
C SER A 345 -6.60 -15.34 -13.96
N PHE A 346 -5.76 -15.93 -13.11
CA PHE A 346 -5.30 -17.31 -13.22
C PHE A 346 -6.09 -18.20 -12.26
N LEU A 347 -6.59 -19.32 -12.77
CA LEU A 347 -7.13 -20.44 -12.00
C LEU A 347 -6.03 -21.48 -11.79
N LEU A 348 -5.82 -21.87 -10.54
CA LEU A 348 -4.82 -22.88 -10.16
C LEU A 348 -5.42 -24.28 -9.98
N VAL A 349 -6.74 -24.40 -10.16
CA VAL A 349 -7.53 -25.61 -9.90
C VAL A 349 -8.07 -26.17 -11.21
N GLN A 350 -8.18 -27.49 -11.29
CA GLN A 350 -8.85 -28.18 -12.38
C GLN A 350 -10.37 -28.20 -12.14
N ASN A 351 -11.13 -28.36 -13.21
CA ASN A 351 -12.55 -28.56 -13.12
C ASN A 351 -12.85 -29.87 -12.36
N ASP A 352 -13.89 -29.85 -11.51
CA ASP A 352 -14.26 -30.94 -10.58
C ASP A 352 -13.18 -31.32 -9.54
N GLN A 353 -12.12 -30.53 -9.39
CA GLN A 353 -11.12 -30.74 -8.35
C GLN A 353 -11.71 -30.43 -6.97
N TYR A 354 -11.46 -31.32 -6.02
CA TYR A 354 -11.74 -31.06 -4.60
C TYR A 354 -10.64 -30.17 -4.03
N VAL A 355 -11.02 -29.05 -3.41
CA VAL A 355 -10.10 -28.05 -2.88
C VAL A 355 -10.33 -27.90 -1.39
N GLU A 356 -9.25 -27.83 -0.61
CA GLU A 356 -9.29 -27.52 0.83
C GLU A 356 -8.96 -26.04 1.04
N SER A 357 -9.72 -25.37 1.91
CA SER A 357 -9.62 -23.95 2.24
C SER A 357 -8.42 -23.60 3.10
#